data_AF-A0A938LZV9-F1
#
_entry.id   AF-A0A938LZV9-F1
#
_cell.length_a   1.000
_cell.length_b   1.000
_cell.length_c   1.000
_cell.angle_alpha   90.00
_cell.angle_beta   90.00
_cell.angle_gamma   90.00
#
_symmetry.space_group_name_H-M   'P 1'
#
loop_
_entity.id
_entity.type
_entity.pdbx_description
1 polymer ?
#
loop_
_entity_poly.entity_id
_entity_poly.type
_entity_poly.pdbx_seq_one_letter_code
_entity_poly.pdbx_strand_id
1 'polypeptide(L)'
;MKWALLAFGVVVWPCQCTNAGAPEVCGASLTAEGATLVYGANFQTDGLAVHVEGTTAKGTEGNEGELRGSLQRVLRGEAGLPKAPDASAKTWKKVEHFEENILLCDAGGEASSRPAEVKVLFVKNAHGVSPPLVMNRPEIWGVSARQPSPGEDLFVWGVNLGAKFALASPSGEVLILCGYQAYNPHSHRPEGRFMKGMVIPDGLKPGRHRLFNWGGHGDAGWSEAFDLEIVERPNAPTAMLKLADFGAVGDGLTDDTAAFLKAFEAAQAAGGGRIHVPPGRYVLSQSLLMPEGVGLFGVSRELTTLLASPSKQLGYPKPRRGLEVLMIQLASNCTLSDLTLDVTGAPTPTQNAVMIHIPGGDRVTLNRLALVDKKGGPYGEYPDFRVWSGVVVTGSTQDLVVERCLFSTSGVP
;
A
#
# COMPACT_ATOMS: atom_id res chain seq x y z
N MET A 1 -6.95 -43.80 2.09
CA MET A 1 -7.06 -42.51 1.38
C MET A 1 -6.16 -41.51 2.11
N LYS A 2 -5.06 -41.11 1.49
CA LYS A 2 -4.10 -40.13 2.03
C LYS A 2 -4.66 -38.73 1.74
N TRP A 3 -4.93 -37.95 2.78
CA TRP A 3 -5.25 -36.53 2.63
C TRP A 3 -3.94 -35.75 2.55
N ALA A 4 -3.71 -35.07 1.41
CA ALA A 4 -2.59 -34.17 1.21
C ALA A 4 -2.97 -32.79 1.77
N LEU A 5 -2.34 -32.39 2.87
CA LEU A 5 -2.40 -31.03 3.41
C LEU A 5 -1.31 -30.18 2.74
N LEU A 6 -1.73 -29.24 1.91
CA LEU A 6 -0.91 -28.09 1.51
C LEU A 6 -0.82 -27.13 2.70
N ALA A 7 0.21 -27.30 3.53
CA ALA A 7 0.55 -26.33 4.56
C ALA A 7 1.34 -25.18 3.93
N PHE A 8 0.74 -23.99 3.81
CA PHE A 8 1.48 -22.77 3.57
C PHE A 8 2.26 -22.41 4.84
N GLY A 9 3.60 -22.50 4.76
CA GLY A 9 4.61 -21.90 5.63
C GLY A 9 4.26 -21.69 7.11
N VAL A 10 4.47 -22.71 7.94
CA VAL A 10 4.66 -22.54 9.39
C VAL A 10 6.14 -22.76 9.67
N VAL A 11 6.85 -21.69 10.08
CA VAL A 11 8.19 -21.82 10.67
C VAL A 11 8.00 -22.29 12.09
N VAL A 12 8.23 -23.58 12.34
CA VAL A 12 8.28 -24.14 13.70
C VAL A 12 9.64 -23.75 14.29
N TRP A 13 9.66 -22.74 15.17
CA TRP A 13 10.83 -22.52 16.02
C TRP A 13 10.91 -23.69 17.02
N PRO A 14 12.04 -24.40 17.16
CA PRO A 14 12.19 -25.35 18.26
C PRO A 14 12.09 -24.58 19.58
N CYS A 15 10.97 -24.78 20.29
CA CYS A 15 10.81 -24.32 21.66
C CYS A 15 11.93 -25.01 22.47
N GLN A 16 12.84 -24.23 23.06
CA GLN A 16 13.84 -24.78 23.96
C GLN A 16 13.10 -25.27 25.21
N CYS A 17 12.90 -26.59 25.31
CA CYS A 17 12.25 -27.22 26.45
C CYS A 17 12.91 -26.76 27.75
N THR A 18 12.24 -25.88 28.49
CA THR A 18 12.59 -25.65 29.88
C THR A 18 11.81 -26.67 30.71
N ASN A 19 12.51 -27.43 31.56
CA ASN A 19 11.87 -28.40 32.46
C ASN A 19 10.90 -27.67 33.41
N ALA A 20 9.63 -27.58 33.02
CA ALA A 20 8.53 -27.19 33.87
C ALA A 20 7.28 -27.89 33.35
N GLY A 21 6.66 -28.76 34.15
CA GLY A 21 5.56 -29.63 33.71
C GLY A 21 4.32 -28.92 33.15
N ALA A 22 4.21 -27.59 33.24
CA ALA A 22 3.13 -26.82 32.65
C ALA A 22 3.25 -26.77 31.10
N PRO A 23 2.12 -26.63 30.36
CA PRO A 23 2.15 -26.58 28.91
C PRO A 23 2.89 -25.33 28.40
N GLU A 24 3.68 -25.49 27.34
CA GLU A 24 4.24 -24.38 26.57
C GLU A 24 3.54 -24.34 25.21
N VAL A 25 3.10 -23.16 24.77
CA VAL A 25 2.39 -22.98 23.50
C VAL A 25 3.17 -22.00 22.64
N CYS A 26 3.54 -22.41 21.43
CA CYS A 26 4.34 -21.60 20.52
C CYS A 26 3.57 -21.14 19.28
N GLY A 27 2.39 -21.69 19.00
CA GLY A 27 1.57 -21.23 17.89
C GLY A 27 0.25 -21.96 17.75
N ALA A 28 -0.56 -21.51 16.81
CA ALA A 28 -1.78 -22.19 16.39
C ALA A 28 -2.12 -21.90 14.92
N SER A 29 -2.82 -22.82 14.27
CA SER A 29 -3.29 -22.68 12.88
C SER A 29 -4.69 -23.26 12.69
N LEU A 30 -5.41 -22.79 11.68
CA LEU A 30 -6.73 -23.33 11.32
C LEU A 30 -6.59 -24.44 10.28
N THR A 31 -7.31 -25.54 10.47
CA THR A 31 -7.47 -26.58 9.45
C THR A 31 -8.51 -26.16 8.42
N ALA A 32 -8.50 -26.81 7.25
CA ALA A 32 -9.51 -26.61 6.22
C ALA A 32 -10.94 -26.94 6.70
N GLU A 33 -11.07 -27.79 7.71
CA GLU A 33 -12.32 -28.26 8.30
C GLU A 33 -12.79 -27.37 9.46
N GLY A 34 -12.04 -26.32 9.79
CA GLY A 34 -12.41 -25.34 10.82
C GLY A 34 -11.96 -25.69 12.24
N ALA A 35 -11.23 -26.80 12.42
CA ALA A 35 -10.55 -27.11 13.67
C ALA A 35 -9.28 -26.24 13.83
N THR A 36 -8.75 -26.14 15.05
CA THR A 36 -7.49 -25.45 15.35
C THR A 36 -6.42 -26.45 15.73
N LEU A 37 -5.27 -26.39 15.07
CA LEU A 37 -4.04 -27.04 15.52
C LEU A 37 -3.33 -26.11 16.49
N VAL A 38 -2.96 -26.61 17.67
CA VAL A 38 -2.16 -25.89 18.66
C VAL A 38 -0.80 -26.57 18.78
N TYR A 39 0.26 -25.80 18.61
CA TYR A 39 1.64 -26.28 18.61
C TYR A 39 2.33 -25.90 19.92
N GLY A 40 3.10 -26.82 20.48
CA GLY A 40 3.76 -26.58 21.76
C GLY A 40 4.46 -27.80 22.34
N ALA A 41 4.63 -27.79 23.65
CA ALA A 41 5.24 -28.87 24.42
C ALA A 41 4.49 -29.10 25.74
N ASN A 42 4.77 -30.22 26.41
CA ASN A 42 4.19 -30.60 27.71
C ASN A 42 2.65 -30.76 27.72
N PHE A 43 2.08 -31.22 26.60
CA PHE A 43 0.65 -31.52 26.48
C PHE A 43 0.28 -32.87 27.15
N GLN A 44 0.50 -32.98 28.45
CA GLN A 44 0.15 -34.20 29.20
C GLN A 44 -1.36 -34.35 29.31
N THR A 45 -1.87 -35.58 29.15
CA THR A 45 -3.32 -35.88 29.12
C THR A 45 -4.03 -35.56 30.44
N ASP A 46 -3.34 -35.69 31.57
CA ASP A 46 -3.95 -35.44 32.88
C ASP A 46 -4.26 -33.95 33.07
N GLY A 47 -5.54 -33.65 33.30
CA GLY A 47 -6.05 -32.28 33.40
C GLY A 47 -5.99 -31.46 32.10
N LEU A 48 -5.78 -32.09 30.94
CA LEU A 48 -5.64 -31.40 29.66
C LEU A 48 -6.93 -30.64 29.29
N ALA A 49 -6.81 -29.33 29.14
CA ALA A 49 -7.90 -28.48 28.66
C ALA A 49 -7.36 -27.30 27.87
N VAL A 50 -8.10 -26.90 26.83
CA VAL A 50 -7.83 -25.66 26.09
C VAL A 50 -8.93 -24.66 26.41
N HIS A 51 -8.54 -23.54 27.00
CA HIS A 51 -9.40 -22.42 27.32
C HIS A 51 -9.15 -21.29 26.33
N VAL A 52 -10.23 -20.69 25.86
CA VAL A 52 -10.18 -19.56 24.95
C VAL A 52 -11.05 -18.44 25.50
N GLU A 53 -10.41 -17.32 25.78
CA GLU A 53 -11.13 -16.07 25.99
C GLU A 53 -11.67 -15.63 24.62
N GLY A 54 -13.00 -15.60 24.53
CA GLY A 54 -13.67 -15.01 23.39
C GLY A 54 -13.52 -13.50 23.43
N THR A 55 -13.75 -12.84 22.29
CA THR A 55 -14.21 -11.46 22.32
C THR A 55 -15.36 -11.39 23.33
N THR A 56 -15.28 -10.53 24.33
CA THR A 56 -16.35 -10.35 25.32
C THR A 56 -17.68 -10.35 24.59
N ALA A 57 -18.50 -11.37 24.88
CA ALA A 57 -19.68 -11.68 24.10
C ALA A 57 -20.60 -10.46 24.06
N LYS A 58 -20.95 -10.00 22.85
CA LYS A 58 -22.02 -9.02 22.58
C LYS A 58 -21.93 -7.74 23.43
N GLY A 59 -21.18 -6.72 22.99
CA GLY A 59 -21.40 -5.41 23.61
C GLY A 59 -20.52 -4.24 23.20
N THR A 60 -19.36 -4.48 22.60
CA THR A 60 -18.45 -3.37 22.28
C THR A 60 -17.91 -3.52 20.87
N GLU A 61 -18.67 -3.01 19.90
CA GLU A 61 -18.05 -1.99 19.05
C GLU A 61 -17.50 -0.97 20.05
N GLY A 62 -16.24 -1.13 20.48
CA GLY A 62 -15.71 -0.34 21.58
C GLY A 62 -16.02 1.11 21.26
N ASN A 63 -16.79 1.75 22.13
CA ASN A 63 -17.02 3.16 21.96
C ASN A 63 -15.64 3.82 21.88
N GLU A 64 -15.50 4.90 21.13
CA GLU A 64 -14.17 5.43 20.82
C GLU A 64 -13.34 5.73 22.08
N GLY A 65 -13.99 6.01 23.22
CA GLY A 65 -13.34 6.20 24.52
C GLY A 65 -12.64 4.94 25.04
N GLU A 66 -13.30 3.79 24.99
CA GLU A 66 -12.73 2.50 25.44
C GLU A 66 -11.56 2.06 24.56
N LEU A 67 -11.70 2.15 23.24
CA LEU A 67 -10.63 1.83 22.31
C LEU A 67 -9.43 2.78 22.48
N ARG A 68 -9.71 4.07 22.67
CA ARG A 68 -8.68 5.08 22.97
C ARG A 68 -7.92 4.73 24.26
N GLY A 69 -8.65 4.42 25.33
CA GLY A 69 -8.04 4.03 26.60
C GLY A 69 -7.25 2.72 26.52
N SER A 70 -7.74 1.76 25.72
CA SER A 70 -7.04 0.50 25.43
C SER A 70 -5.70 0.74 24.72
N LEU A 71 -5.71 1.48 23.62
CA LEU A 71 -4.48 1.77 22.90
C LEU A 71 -3.52 2.62 23.74
N GLN A 72 -4.01 3.54 24.57
CA GLN A 72 -3.16 4.31 25.48
C GLN A 72 -2.39 3.41 26.47
N ARG A 73 -3.01 2.33 26.99
CA ARG A 73 -2.29 1.35 27.82
C ARG A 73 -1.23 0.59 27.02
N VAL A 74 -1.55 0.18 25.79
CA VAL A 74 -0.58 -0.46 24.88
C VAL A 74 0.62 0.45 24.63
N LEU A 75 0.38 1.72 24.33
CA LEU A 75 1.44 2.70 24.06
C LEU A 75 2.34 2.98 25.27
N ARG A 76 1.82 2.83 26.50
CA ARG A 76 2.58 2.98 27.76
C ARG A 76 3.28 1.69 28.21
N GLY A 77 3.07 0.57 27.52
CA GLY A 77 3.53 -0.75 27.99
C GLY A 77 2.79 -1.25 29.23
N GLU A 78 1.62 -0.67 29.53
CA GLU A 78 0.74 -1.09 30.63
C GLU A 78 -0.21 -2.21 30.20
N ALA A 79 -0.33 -2.46 28.90
CA ALA A 79 -1.09 -3.58 28.36
C ALA A 79 -0.44 -4.90 28.75
N GLY A 80 -1.19 -5.73 29.48
CA GLY A 80 -0.78 -7.08 29.86
C GLY A 80 -1.82 -8.10 29.40
N LEU A 81 -1.34 -9.24 28.92
CA LEU A 81 -2.22 -10.39 28.72
C LEU A 81 -2.56 -11.03 30.07
N PRO A 82 -3.77 -11.60 30.23
CA PRO A 82 -4.11 -12.33 31.43
C PRO A 82 -3.14 -13.50 31.64
N LYS A 83 -2.74 -13.74 32.90
CA LYS A 83 -1.82 -14.83 33.25
C LYS A 83 -2.52 -16.20 33.33
N ALA A 84 -3.85 -16.21 33.39
CA ALA A 84 -4.66 -17.41 33.41
C ALA A 84 -6.05 -17.07 32.84
N PRO A 85 -6.82 -18.08 32.36
CA PRO A 85 -8.17 -17.86 31.86
C PRO A 85 -9.07 -17.22 32.91
N ASP A 86 -9.82 -16.19 32.51
CA ASP A 86 -10.87 -15.63 33.37
C ASP A 86 -12.18 -16.46 33.37
N ALA A 87 -13.17 -16.01 34.14
CA ALA A 87 -14.47 -16.68 34.24
C ALA A 87 -15.30 -16.66 32.95
N SER A 88 -14.94 -15.83 31.96
CA SER A 88 -15.59 -15.75 30.66
C SER A 88 -14.98 -16.70 29.62
N ALA A 89 -13.79 -17.25 29.90
CA ALA A 89 -13.09 -18.16 29.02
C ALA A 89 -13.92 -19.44 28.76
N LYS A 90 -14.12 -19.76 27.47
CA LYS A 90 -14.79 -20.98 27.06
C LYS A 90 -13.78 -22.12 26.94
N THR A 91 -14.11 -23.29 27.46
CA THR A 91 -13.34 -24.52 27.22
C THR A 91 -13.77 -25.14 25.90
N TRP A 92 -12.81 -25.47 25.04
CA TRP A 92 -13.09 -26.18 23.79
C TRP A 92 -13.56 -27.61 24.05
N LYS A 93 -14.58 -28.04 23.29
CA LYS A 93 -15.30 -29.29 23.57
C LYS A 93 -14.49 -30.52 23.22
N LYS A 94 -13.56 -30.40 22.27
CA LYS A 94 -12.75 -31.50 21.78
C LYS A 94 -11.29 -31.06 21.73
N VAL A 95 -10.43 -31.78 22.43
CA VAL A 95 -8.97 -31.59 22.45
C VAL A 95 -8.36 -32.98 22.34
N GLU A 96 -7.71 -33.25 21.22
CA GLU A 96 -7.09 -34.54 20.94
C GLU A 96 -5.62 -34.34 20.56
N HIS A 97 -4.79 -35.33 20.88
CA HIS A 97 -3.43 -35.37 20.35
C HIS A 97 -3.47 -35.72 18.86
N PHE A 98 -3.00 -34.80 18.03
CA PHE A 98 -2.68 -35.11 16.64
C PHE A 98 -1.27 -35.72 16.56
N GLU A 99 -0.32 -35.09 17.27
CA GLU A 99 1.03 -35.60 17.53
C GLU A 99 1.44 -35.28 18.98
N GLU A 100 2.62 -35.70 19.42
CA GLU A 100 3.13 -35.42 20.77
C GLU A 100 3.11 -33.91 21.11
N ASN A 101 3.50 -33.08 20.13
CA ASN A 101 3.64 -31.63 20.27
C ASN A 101 2.53 -30.84 19.55
N ILE A 102 1.45 -31.52 19.14
CA ILE A 102 0.36 -30.92 18.37
C ILE A 102 -0.99 -31.40 18.88
N LEU A 103 -1.83 -30.45 19.33
CA LEU A 103 -3.22 -30.71 19.68
C LEU A 103 -4.14 -30.33 18.51
N LEU A 104 -5.07 -31.22 18.18
CA LEU A 104 -6.22 -30.91 17.34
C LEU A 104 -7.39 -30.53 18.24
N CYS A 105 -7.86 -29.30 18.09
CA CYS A 105 -8.90 -28.74 18.94
C CYS A 105 -10.11 -28.25 18.15
N ASP A 106 -11.30 -28.48 18.69
CA ASP A 106 -12.56 -28.03 18.09
C ASP A 106 -13.46 -27.34 19.13
N ALA A 107 -13.97 -26.17 18.75
CA ALA A 107 -14.90 -25.37 19.53
C ALA A 107 -16.35 -25.90 19.47
N GLY A 108 -16.64 -26.87 18.60
CA GLY A 108 -17.87 -27.67 18.61
C GLY A 108 -19.10 -26.95 18.09
N GLY A 109 -19.02 -26.44 16.86
CA GLY A 109 -20.17 -26.06 16.02
C GLY A 109 -20.86 -24.72 16.32
N GLU A 110 -20.54 -24.02 17.41
CA GLU A 110 -20.85 -22.59 17.50
C GLU A 110 -19.97 -21.85 16.49
N ALA A 111 -20.51 -20.83 15.82
CA ALA A 111 -19.85 -19.92 14.87
C ALA A 111 -18.61 -19.14 15.43
N SER A 112 -17.99 -19.68 16.47
CA SER A 112 -16.75 -19.32 17.15
C SER A 112 -15.48 -19.45 16.28
N SER A 113 -15.57 -19.98 15.06
CA SER A 113 -14.47 -19.99 14.09
C SER A 113 -14.59 -18.86 13.06
N ARG A 114 -15.10 -17.67 13.43
CA ARG A 114 -14.82 -16.48 12.62
C ARG A 114 -13.28 -16.34 12.54
N PRO A 115 -12.67 -16.55 11.36
CA PRO A 115 -11.20 -16.61 11.27
C PRO A 115 -10.52 -15.28 11.63
N ALA A 116 -11.29 -14.20 11.73
CA ALA A 116 -10.79 -12.83 11.84
C ALA A 116 -10.90 -12.23 13.26
N GLU A 117 -11.43 -12.94 14.26
CA GLU A 117 -11.51 -12.40 15.63
C GLU A 117 -10.28 -12.80 16.45
N VAL A 118 -9.69 -11.82 17.15
CA VAL A 118 -8.58 -12.02 18.08
C VAL A 118 -9.05 -12.85 19.28
N LYS A 119 -8.22 -13.82 19.67
CA LYS A 119 -8.49 -14.73 20.78
C LYS A 119 -7.26 -14.86 21.65
N VAL A 120 -7.47 -15.03 22.96
CA VAL A 120 -6.41 -15.41 23.89
C VAL A 120 -6.62 -16.85 24.32
N LEU A 121 -5.66 -17.72 23.97
CA LEU A 121 -5.70 -19.16 24.20
C LEU A 121 -4.76 -19.53 25.34
N PHE A 122 -5.22 -20.44 26.19
CA PHE A 122 -4.45 -21.07 27.25
C PHE A 122 -4.58 -22.59 27.14
N VAL A 123 -3.47 -23.30 27.31
CA VAL A 123 -3.47 -24.75 27.50
C VAL A 123 -3.18 -25.04 28.96
N LYS A 124 -4.00 -25.89 29.58
CA LYS A 124 -3.87 -26.31 30.97
C LYS A 124 -3.63 -27.81 31.02
N ASN A 125 -2.81 -28.24 31.98
CA ASN A 125 -2.70 -29.63 32.43
C ASN A 125 -2.68 -29.69 33.98
N ALA A 126 -2.41 -30.86 34.55
CA ALA A 126 -2.30 -31.05 36.01
C ALA A 126 -1.17 -30.22 36.68
N HIS A 127 -0.15 -29.82 35.93
CA HIS A 127 1.04 -29.13 36.45
C HIS A 127 0.98 -27.60 36.27
N GLY A 128 0.01 -27.08 35.52
CA GLY A 128 -0.17 -25.63 35.39
C GLY A 128 -0.90 -25.20 34.13
N VAL A 129 -0.78 -23.90 33.83
CA VAL A 129 -1.38 -23.23 32.68
C VAL A 129 -0.28 -22.59 31.87
N SER A 130 -0.38 -22.67 30.55
CA SER A 130 0.55 -22.02 29.63
C SER A 130 0.52 -20.50 29.76
N PRO A 131 1.60 -19.81 29.37
CA PRO A 131 1.48 -18.41 28.95
C PRO A 131 0.38 -18.24 27.89
N PRO A 132 -0.27 -17.07 27.83
CA PRO A 132 -1.32 -16.78 26.86
C PRO A 132 -0.76 -16.76 25.43
N LEU A 133 -1.43 -17.46 24.50
CA LEU A 133 -1.21 -17.33 23.07
C LEU A 133 -2.27 -16.40 22.46
N VAL A 134 -1.85 -15.31 21.82
CA VAL A 134 -2.78 -14.46 21.06
C VAL A 134 -2.88 -14.96 19.63
N MET A 135 -4.08 -15.35 19.23
CA MET A 135 -4.39 -15.81 17.89
C MET A 135 -5.10 -14.72 17.09
N ASN A 136 -4.92 -14.74 15.77
CA ASN A 136 -5.58 -13.86 14.82
C ASN A 136 -5.38 -12.35 15.07
N ARG A 137 -4.30 -11.96 15.77
CA ARG A 137 -3.94 -10.54 15.89
C ARG A 137 -3.83 -9.93 14.49
N PRO A 138 -4.37 -8.73 14.25
CA PRO A 138 -4.22 -8.08 12.95
C PRO A 138 -2.75 -7.80 12.67
N GLU A 139 -2.37 -7.99 11.41
CA GLU A 139 -1.04 -7.68 10.92
C GLU A 139 -1.19 -6.73 9.74
N ILE A 140 -0.54 -5.57 9.82
CA ILE A 140 -0.49 -4.60 8.72
C ILE A 140 0.77 -4.89 7.91
N TRP A 141 0.60 -5.23 6.65
CA TRP A 141 1.71 -5.50 5.72
C TRP A 141 2.12 -4.25 4.93
N GLY A 142 1.16 -3.36 4.66
CA GLY A 142 1.41 -2.15 3.89
C GLY A 142 0.20 -1.23 3.81
N VAL A 143 0.44 -0.05 3.25
CA VAL A 143 -0.56 1.00 3.03
C VAL A 143 -0.39 1.59 1.63
N SER A 144 -1.43 2.19 1.05
CA SER A 144 -1.36 2.78 -0.30
C SER A 144 -0.34 3.93 -0.34
N ALA A 145 -0.38 4.76 0.69
CA ALA A 145 0.45 5.94 0.88
C ALA A 145 1.19 5.85 2.23
N ARG A 146 2.53 5.94 2.27
CA ARG A 146 3.21 6.17 3.56
C ARG A 146 3.20 7.63 3.98
N GLN A 147 2.91 8.52 3.05
CA GLN A 147 2.78 9.95 3.26
C GLN A 147 1.38 10.48 2.88
N PRO A 148 0.29 9.98 3.48
CA PRO A 148 -1.04 10.47 3.15
C PRO A 148 -1.28 11.85 3.78
N SER A 149 -2.23 12.57 3.20
CA SER A 149 -2.63 13.90 3.65
C SER A 149 -4.01 13.84 4.31
N PRO A 150 -4.33 14.80 5.19
CA PRO A 150 -5.68 14.99 5.68
C PRO A 150 -6.74 14.99 4.56
N GLY A 151 -7.82 14.25 4.77
CA GLY A 151 -8.95 14.07 3.86
C GLY A 151 -8.76 13.04 2.75
N GLU A 152 -7.64 12.31 2.70
CA GLU A 152 -7.39 11.29 1.68
C GLU A 152 -7.80 9.90 2.13
N ASP A 153 -8.18 9.06 1.16
CA ASP A 153 -8.34 7.63 1.36
C ASP A 153 -6.96 6.96 1.53
N LEU A 154 -6.82 6.18 2.59
CA LEU A 154 -5.71 5.30 2.85
C LEU A 154 -6.20 3.86 2.80
N PHE A 155 -5.69 3.08 1.84
CA PHE A 155 -5.93 1.64 1.78
C PHE A 155 -4.85 0.92 2.59
N VAL A 156 -5.25 -0.01 3.43
CA VAL A 156 -4.37 -0.82 4.28
C VAL A 156 -4.49 -2.27 3.89
N TRP A 157 -3.35 -2.91 3.64
CA TRP A 157 -3.24 -4.34 3.38
C TRP A 157 -2.72 -5.09 4.60
N GLY A 158 -3.26 -6.29 4.81
CA GLY A 158 -2.91 -7.09 5.97
C GLY A 158 -3.77 -8.34 6.13
N VAL A 159 -3.60 -9.03 7.25
CA VAL A 159 -4.42 -10.17 7.65
C VAL A 159 -5.16 -9.87 8.94
N ASN A 160 -6.32 -10.53 9.10
CA ASN A 160 -7.20 -10.38 10.27
C ASN A 160 -7.60 -8.93 10.55
N LEU A 161 -7.67 -8.08 9.51
CA LEU A 161 -7.99 -6.67 9.66
C LEU A 161 -9.41 -6.47 10.18
N GLY A 162 -9.54 -5.84 11.33
CA GLY A 162 -10.81 -5.40 11.88
C GLY A 162 -11.29 -4.07 11.29
N ALA A 163 -12.49 -3.66 11.69
CA ALA A 163 -13.14 -2.44 11.17
C ALA A 163 -12.67 -1.14 11.85
N LYS A 164 -11.92 -1.23 12.95
CA LYS A 164 -11.44 -0.05 13.68
C LYS A 164 -9.94 0.11 13.48
N PHE A 165 -9.54 1.34 13.23
CA PHE A 165 -8.15 1.76 13.14
C PHE A 165 -7.86 2.82 14.20
N ALA A 166 -6.60 3.07 14.46
CA ALA A 166 -6.20 4.18 15.29
C ALA A 166 -4.91 4.83 14.78
N LEU A 167 -4.85 6.15 14.88
CA LEU A 167 -3.63 6.92 14.68
C LEU A 167 -3.17 7.45 16.04
N ALA A 168 -1.93 7.12 16.40
CA ALA A 168 -1.28 7.65 17.59
C ALA A 168 -0.21 8.67 17.20
N SER A 169 -0.32 9.89 17.72
CA SER A 169 0.69 10.93 17.54
C SER A 169 1.92 10.67 18.44
N PRO A 170 3.05 11.37 18.22
CA PRO A 170 4.23 11.25 19.08
C PRO A 170 3.98 11.77 20.50
N SER A 171 3.01 12.67 20.69
CA SER A 171 2.59 13.17 22.00
C SER A 171 1.65 12.21 22.74
N GLY A 172 1.28 11.07 22.12
CA GLY A 172 0.38 10.08 22.71
C GLY A 172 -1.10 10.38 22.53
N GLU A 173 -1.45 11.34 21.68
CA GLU A 173 -2.85 11.57 21.27
C GLU A 173 -3.30 10.41 20.39
N VAL A 174 -4.49 9.87 20.67
CA VAL A 174 -5.05 8.71 19.96
C VAL A 174 -6.39 9.08 19.35
N LEU A 175 -6.46 8.91 18.03
CA LEU A 175 -7.68 9.07 17.23
C LEU A 175 -8.15 7.70 16.77
N ILE A 176 -9.42 7.38 17.03
CA ILE A 176 -10.06 6.14 16.58
C ILE A 176 -10.75 6.42 15.25
N LEU A 177 -10.54 5.54 14.28
CA LEU A 177 -11.05 5.67 12.92
C LEU A 177 -11.87 4.45 12.55
N CYS A 178 -12.84 4.64 11.65
CA CYS A 178 -13.62 3.55 11.07
C CYS A 178 -13.07 3.22 9.69
N GLY A 179 -12.69 1.96 9.50
CA GLY A 179 -12.36 1.43 8.19
C GLY A 179 -13.60 0.93 7.46
N TYR A 180 -13.62 1.08 6.15
CA TYR A 180 -14.64 0.54 5.26
C TYR A 180 -14.06 -0.60 4.42
N GLN A 181 -14.93 -1.46 3.90
CA GLN A 181 -14.52 -2.53 3.00
C GLN A 181 -14.33 -1.93 1.60
N ALA A 182 -13.14 -2.08 1.04
CA ALA A 182 -12.88 -1.67 -0.34
C ALA A 182 -13.75 -2.53 -1.29
N TYR A 183 -14.64 -1.89 -2.03
CA TYR A 183 -15.52 -2.53 -3.00
C TYR A 183 -14.86 -2.54 -4.37
N ASN A 184 -14.58 -3.73 -4.91
CA ASN A 184 -14.16 -3.89 -6.30
C ASN A 184 -15.38 -4.22 -7.18
N PRO A 185 -15.84 -3.30 -8.04
CA PRO A 185 -17.01 -3.53 -8.89
C PRO A 185 -16.80 -4.61 -9.98
N HIS A 186 -15.55 -5.02 -10.26
CA HIS A 186 -15.23 -5.90 -11.40
C HIS A 186 -15.06 -7.38 -11.01
N SER A 187 -14.77 -7.70 -9.75
CA SER A 187 -14.43 -9.08 -9.38
C SER A 187 -15.59 -9.91 -8.82
N HIS A 188 -16.75 -9.29 -8.49
CA HIS A 188 -17.89 -9.94 -7.80
C HIS A 188 -17.49 -10.85 -6.60
N ARG A 189 -16.27 -10.68 -6.11
CA ARG A 189 -15.64 -11.43 -5.01
C ARG A 189 -15.09 -10.42 -4.03
N PRO A 190 -15.25 -10.64 -2.72
CA PRO A 190 -14.67 -9.75 -1.73
C PRO A 190 -13.14 -9.92 -1.72
N GLU A 191 -12.44 -9.08 -2.48
CA GLU A 191 -10.99 -8.83 -2.26
C GLU A 191 -10.73 -8.22 -0.87
N GLY A 192 -11.78 -7.69 -0.22
CA GLY A 192 -11.76 -7.07 1.11
C GLY A 192 -11.49 -7.98 2.32
N ARG A 193 -10.92 -9.18 2.14
CA ARG A 193 -10.37 -9.96 3.27
C ARG A 193 -9.00 -9.44 3.70
N PHE A 194 -8.17 -9.03 2.75
CA PHE A 194 -6.79 -8.60 3.01
C PHE A 194 -6.60 -7.09 2.87
N MET A 195 -7.68 -6.34 2.67
CA MET A 195 -7.63 -4.90 2.45
C MET A 195 -8.81 -4.20 3.12
N LYS A 196 -8.55 -3.06 3.74
CA LYS A 196 -9.55 -2.10 4.25
C LYS A 196 -9.16 -0.69 3.84
N GLY A 197 -10.14 0.15 3.51
CA GLY A 197 -9.93 1.58 3.32
C GLY A 197 -10.23 2.34 4.61
N MET A 198 -9.62 3.50 4.82
CA MET A 198 -10.00 4.49 5.82
C MET A 198 -9.74 5.89 5.28
N VAL A 199 -10.37 6.91 5.85
CA VAL A 199 -10.09 8.31 5.50
C VAL A 199 -9.17 8.91 6.57
N ILE A 200 -8.10 9.59 6.16
CA ILE A 200 -7.29 10.42 7.07
C ILE A 200 -8.12 11.64 7.48
N PRO A 201 -8.32 11.93 8.78
CA PRO A 201 -9.13 13.07 9.20
C PRO A 201 -8.60 14.41 8.69
N ASP A 202 -9.49 15.30 8.19
CA ASP A 202 -9.15 16.62 7.64
C ASP A 202 -8.36 17.54 8.61
N GLY A 203 -8.57 17.37 9.92
CA GLY A 203 -7.90 18.15 10.97
C GLY A 203 -6.63 17.52 11.53
N LEU A 204 -6.19 16.39 10.99
CA LEU A 204 -5.02 15.68 11.49
C LEU A 204 -3.76 16.52 11.20
N LYS A 205 -2.98 16.79 12.26
CA LYS A 205 -1.76 17.58 12.11
C LYS A 205 -0.69 16.79 11.34
N PRO A 206 0.07 17.45 10.46
CA PRO A 206 1.25 16.84 9.84
C PRO A 206 2.25 16.33 10.87
N GLY A 207 2.99 15.29 10.50
CA GLY A 207 4.03 14.67 11.30
C GLY A 207 3.90 13.16 11.39
N ARG A 208 4.87 12.55 12.07
CA ARG A 208 4.91 11.10 12.27
C ARG A 208 3.76 10.63 13.16
N HIS A 209 3.04 9.63 12.69
CA HIS A 209 1.98 8.93 13.41
C HIS A 209 2.24 7.42 13.34
N ARG A 210 1.73 6.70 14.32
CA ARG A 210 1.69 5.23 14.29
C ARG A 210 0.27 4.79 14.02
N LEU A 211 0.10 4.01 12.96
CA LEU A 211 -1.15 3.38 12.58
C LEU A 211 -1.28 2.02 13.27
N PHE A 212 -2.47 1.75 13.79
CA PHE A 212 -2.85 0.47 14.38
C PHE A 212 -4.18 0.01 13.79
N ASN A 213 -4.35 -1.30 13.65
CA ASN A 213 -5.65 -1.92 13.39
C ASN A 213 -6.11 -2.70 14.61
N TRP A 214 -7.41 -2.68 14.91
CA TRP A 214 -7.99 -3.42 16.02
C TRP A 214 -8.89 -4.56 15.52
N GLY A 215 -8.49 -5.79 15.85
CA GLY A 215 -9.18 -7.03 15.45
C GLY A 215 -10.17 -7.58 16.48
N GLY A 216 -10.43 -6.85 17.57
CA GLY A 216 -11.22 -7.32 18.71
C GLY A 216 -10.35 -7.70 19.92
N HIS A 217 -10.96 -7.91 21.09
CA HIS A 217 -10.31 -8.43 22.30
C HIS A 217 -9.41 -7.44 23.09
N GLY A 218 -9.94 -6.26 23.42
CA GLY A 218 -9.28 -5.30 24.32
C GLY A 218 -7.88 -4.92 23.84
N ASP A 219 -6.92 -4.86 24.77
CA ASP A 219 -5.53 -4.43 24.52
C ASP A 219 -4.77 -5.42 23.61
N ALA A 220 -5.10 -6.72 23.68
CA ALA A 220 -4.48 -7.77 22.86
C ALA A 220 -4.84 -7.67 21.37
N GLY A 221 -5.90 -6.90 21.07
CA GLY A 221 -6.51 -6.75 19.77
C GLY A 221 -5.82 -5.83 18.80
N TRP A 222 -4.89 -5.00 19.29
CA TRP A 222 -4.15 -4.07 18.48
C TRP A 222 -3.05 -4.79 17.69
N SER A 223 -2.90 -4.42 16.43
CA SER A 223 -1.73 -4.79 15.62
C SER A 223 -0.46 -4.21 16.22
N GLU A 224 0.69 -4.67 15.71
CA GLU A 224 1.91 -3.89 15.82
C GLU A 224 1.74 -2.51 15.16
N ALA A 225 2.56 -1.56 15.60
CA ALA A 225 2.58 -0.22 15.04
C ALA A 225 3.09 -0.23 13.61
N PHE A 226 2.38 0.46 12.72
CA PHE A 226 2.85 0.77 11.37
C PHE A 226 3.16 2.27 11.28
N ASP A 227 4.39 2.63 10.92
CA ASP A 227 4.77 4.04 10.84
C ASP A 227 4.17 4.73 9.60
N LEU A 228 3.60 5.91 9.83
CA LEU A 228 2.97 6.76 8.84
C LEU A 228 3.46 8.20 9.01
N GLU A 229 3.76 8.91 7.93
CA GLU A 229 4.13 10.31 7.99
C GLU A 229 3.01 11.16 7.38
N ILE A 230 2.17 11.77 8.23
CA ILE A 230 1.11 12.64 7.71
C ILE A 230 1.77 13.89 7.16
N VAL A 231 1.53 14.18 5.89
CA VAL A 231 2.03 15.40 5.24
C VAL A 231 0.89 16.39 5.06
N GLU A 232 1.19 17.68 5.01
CA GLU A 232 0.17 18.64 4.58
C GLU A 232 -0.29 18.26 3.19
N ARG A 233 -1.62 18.28 3.00
CA ARG A 233 -2.17 18.19 1.65
C ARG A 233 -1.50 19.31 0.85
N PRO A 234 -0.78 18.98 -0.24
CA PRO A 234 -0.32 20.02 -1.14
C PRO A 234 -1.54 20.84 -1.53
N ASN A 235 -1.52 22.15 -1.28
CA ASN A 235 -2.62 23.02 -1.64
C ASN A 235 -3.02 22.67 -3.08
N ALA A 236 -4.33 22.45 -3.30
CA ALA A 236 -4.81 22.23 -4.65
C ALA A 236 -4.23 23.36 -5.51
N PRO A 237 -3.49 23.06 -6.59
CA PRO A 237 -2.67 24.04 -7.28
C PRO A 237 -3.50 25.29 -7.57
N THR A 238 -3.18 26.39 -6.87
CA THR A 238 -3.96 27.64 -6.94
C THR A 238 -3.71 28.37 -8.25
N ALA A 239 -2.54 28.15 -8.86
CA ALA A 239 -2.20 28.73 -10.15
C ALA A 239 -2.76 27.89 -11.30
N MET A 240 -3.80 28.42 -11.97
CA MET A 240 -4.24 27.96 -13.28
C MET A 240 -3.46 28.75 -14.34
N LEU A 241 -2.53 28.08 -15.00
CA LEU A 241 -1.64 28.65 -15.99
C LEU A 241 -2.02 28.12 -17.37
N LYS A 242 -2.01 28.97 -18.40
CA LYS A 242 -2.15 28.53 -19.80
C LYS A 242 -0.78 28.57 -20.44
N LEU A 243 -0.39 27.48 -21.11
CA LEU A 243 0.91 27.42 -21.78
C LEU A 243 1.09 28.51 -22.83
N ALA A 244 0.00 28.92 -23.51
CA ALA A 244 0.00 30.00 -24.49
C ALA A 244 0.48 31.35 -23.91
N ASP A 245 0.21 31.63 -22.64
CA ASP A 245 0.63 32.88 -21.97
C ASP A 245 2.17 32.96 -21.82
N PHE A 246 2.87 31.82 -21.98
CA PHE A 246 4.32 31.71 -21.93
C PHE A 246 4.98 31.69 -23.32
N GLY A 247 4.19 31.91 -24.37
CA GLY A 247 4.65 32.03 -25.75
C GLY A 247 4.73 30.71 -26.53
N ALA A 248 4.01 29.67 -26.08
CA ALA A 248 3.88 28.44 -26.88
C ALA A 248 2.98 28.68 -28.10
N VAL A 249 3.40 28.14 -29.24
CA VAL A 249 2.74 28.27 -30.54
C VAL A 249 1.94 27.02 -30.89
N GLY A 250 2.52 25.82 -30.69
CA GLY A 250 1.80 24.56 -30.91
C GLY A 250 1.49 24.23 -32.37
N ASP A 251 2.30 24.72 -33.31
CA ASP A 251 2.15 24.54 -34.76
C ASP A 251 2.84 23.27 -35.31
N GLY A 252 3.56 22.53 -34.47
CA GLY A 252 4.34 21.34 -34.84
C GLY A 252 5.69 21.64 -35.49
N LEU A 253 6.10 22.92 -35.54
CA LEU A 253 7.33 23.39 -36.18
C LEU A 253 8.19 24.23 -35.22
N THR A 254 7.54 25.12 -34.48
CA THR A 254 8.16 26.02 -33.51
C THR A 254 8.63 25.24 -32.29
N ASP A 255 9.86 25.52 -31.85
CA ASP A 255 10.41 24.95 -30.61
C ASP A 255 9.77 25.59 -29.38
N ASP A 256 8.78 24.91 -28.81
CA ASP A 256 7.97 25.38 -27.68
C ASP A 256 8.63 25.12 -26.32
N THR A 257 9.82 24.53 -26.30
CA THR A 257 10.53 24.14 -25.08
C THR A 257 10.64 25.28 -24.06
N ALA A 258 10.98 26.48 -24.52
CA ALA A 258 11.16 27.63 -23.63
C ALA A 258 9.84 28.04 -22.93
N ALA A 259 8.69 27.84 -23.59
CA ALA A 259 7.39 28.14 -22.99
C ALA A 259 7.05 27.16 -21.86
N PHE A 260 7.35 25.86 -22.03
CA PHE A 260 7.18 24.87 -20.96
C PHE A 260 8.06 25.18 -19.75
N LEU A 261 9.34 25.50 -19.96
CA LEU A 261 10.26 25.82 -18.87
C LEU A 261 9.79 27.05 -18.08
N LYS A 262 9.36 28.12 -18.75
CA LYS A 262 8.80 29.31 -18.08
C LYS A 262 7.51 29.00 -17.33
N ALA A 263 6.64 28.17 -17.89
CA ALA A 263 5.40 27.76 -17.23
C ALA A 263 5.69 26.94 -15.96
N PHE A 264 6.69 26.06 -15.99
CA PHE A 264 7.14 25.31 -14.81
C PHE A 264 7.76 26.21 -13.74
N GLU A 265 8.60 27.17 -14.14
CA GLU A 265 9.16 28.17 -13.21
C GLU A 265 8.04 28.98 -12.54
N ALA A 266 7.03 29.42 -13.30
CA ALA A 266 5.89 30.15 -12.76
C ALA A 266 5.03 29.30 -11.82
N ALA A 267 4.77 28.03 -12.18
CA ALA A 267 4.05 27.09 -11.32
C ALA A 267 4.83 26.83 -10.02
N GLN A 268 6.14 26.62 -10.11
CA GLN A 268 6.99 26.40 -8.94
C GLN A 268 7.02 27.64 -8.02
N ALA A 269 7.12 28.85 -8.58
CA ALA A 269 7.07 30.09 -7.82
C ALA A 269 5.72 30.30 -7.11
N ALA A 270 4.64 29.70 -7.63
CA ALA A 270 3.31 29.70 -7.02
C ALA A 270 3.09 28.56 -6.00
N GLY A 271 4.09 27.71 -5.74
CA GLY A 271 3.97 26.54 -4.85
C GLY A 271 3.31 25.32 -5.48
N GLY A 272 3.29 25.25 -6.82
CA GLY A 272 2.58 24.25 -7.61
C GLY A 272 1.62 24.91 -8.60
N GLY A 273 1.07 24.15 -9.54
CA GLY A 273 0.17 24.72 -10.55
C GLY A 273 -0.41 23.70 -11.50
N ARG A 274 -1.55 24.02 -12.10
CA ARG A 274 -2.05 23.29 -13.28
C ARG A 274 -1.76 24.11 -14.51
N ILE A 275 -0.99 23.52 -15.42
CA ILE A 275 -0.67 24.10 -16.71
C ILE A 275 -1.59 23.45 -17.74
N HIS A 276 -2.49 24.24 -18.29
CA HIS A 276 -3.35 23.83 -19.40
C HIS A 276 -2.59 24.01 -20.72
N VAL A 277 -2.48 22.93 -21.48
CA VAL A 277 -1.86 22.87 -22.80
C VAL A 277 -2.99 22.85 -23.84
N PRO A 278 -3.20 23.95 -24.59
CA PRO A 278 -4.24 24.00 -25.62
C PRO A 278 -4.07 22.91 -26.70
N PRO A 279 -5.09 22.68 -27.54
CA PRO A 279 -4.94 21.84 -28.72
C PRO A 279 -3.78 22.34 -29.59
N GLY A 280 -2.94 21.44 -30.06
CA GLY A 280 -1.73 21.79 -30.79
C GLY A 280 -0.68 20.68 -30.76
N ARG A 281 0.36 20.91 -31.55
CA ARG A 281 1.54 20.04 -31.67
C ARG A 281 2.76 20.83 -31.21
N TYR A 282 3.35 20.46 -30.09
CA TYR A 282 4.38 21.27 -29.44
C TYR A 282 5.74 20.60 -29.56
N VAL A 283 6.70 21.21 -30.28
CA VAL A 283 8.03 20.62 -30.47
C VAL A 283 8.90 20.90 -29.25
N LEU A 284 9.51 19.84 -28.72
CA LEU A 284 10.44 19.88 -27.60
C LEU A 284 11.85 19.53 -28.10
N SER A 285 12.80 20.44 -27.89
CA SER A 285 14.20 20.26 -28.27
C SER A 285 15.12 19.92 -27.09
N GLN A 286 14.57 19.86 -25.87
CA GLN A 286 15.23 19.33 -24.69
C GLN A 286 14.23 18.63 -23.76
N SER A 287 14.73 17.77 -22.86
CA SER A 287 13.93 17.06 -21.86
C SER A 287 13.29 18.03 -20.86
N LEU A 288 12.05 17.75 -20.48
CA LEU A 288 11.35 18.53 -19.47
C LEU A 288 11.54 17.90 -18.07
N LEU A 289 11.93 18.72 -17.11
CA LEU A 289 11.97 18.35 -15.70
C LEU A 289 10.77 19.02 -15.00
N MET A 290 9.71 18.26 -14.79
CA MET A 290 8.49 18.78 -14.18
C MET A 290 8.67 18.86 -12.65
N PRO A 291 8.56 20.07 -12.05
CA PRO A 291 8.79 20.24 -10.62
C PRO A 291 7.63 19.70 -9.80
N GLU A 292 7.88 19.52 -8.50
CA GLU A 292 6.89 19.00 -7.55
C GLU A 292 5.61 19.84 -7.51
N GLY A 293 4.46 19.16 -7.39
CA GLY A 293 3.15 19.83 -7.28
C GLY A 293 2.63 20.44 -8.58
N VAL A 294 3.27 20.15 -9.71
CA VAL A 294 2.81 20.62 -11.03
C VAL A 294 1.99 19.54 -11.73
N GLY A 295 0.88 19.96 -12.33
CA GLY A 295 0.11 19.14 -13.25
C GLY A 295 0.10 19.74 -14.65
N LEU A 296 0.31 18.90 -15.66
CA LEU A 296 0.24 19.27 -17.07
C LEU A 296 -0.97 18.58 -17.72
N PHE A 297 -1.92 19.39 -18.19
CA PHE A 297 -3.23 18.94 -18.67
C PHE A 297 -3.41 19.36 -20.13
N GLY A 298 -3.44 18.40 -21.03
CA GLY A 298 -3.90 18.63 -22.40
C GLY A 298 -5.43 18.67 -22.48
N VAL A 299 -5.96 18.75 -23.70
CA VAL A 299 -7.41 18.69 -23.95
C VAL A 299 -7.88 17.26 -24.16
N SER A 300 -7.15 16.50 -24.98
CA SER A 300 -7.30 15.06 -25.17
C SER A 300 -6.06 14.51 -25.88
N ARG A 301 -5.90 13.19 -25.91
CA ARG A 301 -4.79 12.53 -26.63
C ARG A 301 -4.73 12.93 -28.10
N GLU A 302 -5.89 13.13 -28.71
CA GLU A 302 -6.05 13.40 -30.13
C GLU A 302 -5.83 14.90 -30.47
N LEU A 303 -5.95 15.79 -29.48
CA LEU A 303 -5.90 17.23 -29.68
C LEU A 303 -4.60 17.87 -29.19
N THR A 304 -3.96 17.31 -28.18
CA THR A 304 -2.71 17.84 -27.61
C THR A 304 -1.59 16.84 -27.78
N THR A 305 -0.57 17.20 -28.57
CA THR A 305 0.60 16.34 -28.80
C THR A 305 1.88 17.10 -28.44
N LEU A 306 2.71 16.49 -27.60
CA LEU A 306 4.09 16.91 -27.41
C LEU A 306 4.96 16.07 -28.35
N LEU A 307 5.82 16.73 -29.11
CA LEU A 307 6.68 16.12 -30.12
C LEU A 307 8.14 16.23 -29.70
N ALA A 308 8.89 15.13 -29.76
CA ALA A 308 10.33 15.23 -29.70
C ALA A 308 10.88 15.84 -31.00
N SER A 309 11.79 16.82 -30.87
CA SER A 309 12.42 17.49 -32.00
C SER A 309 13.17 16.50 -32.88
N PRO A 310 13.03 16.57 -34.22
CA PRO A 310 13.79 15.72 -35.13
C PRO A 310 15.25 16.13 -35.29
N SER A 311 15.61 17.34 -34.88
CA SER A 311 16.95 17.91 -35.09
C SER A 311 17.82 17.96 -33.83
N LYS A 312 17.23 17.77 -32.64
CA LYS A 312 17.96 17.72 -31.37
C LYS A 312 17.65 16.44 -30.61
N GLN A 313 18.69 15.77 -30.15
CA GLN A 313 18.56 14.63 -29.26
C GLN A 313 18.07 15.11 -27.89
N LEU A 314 16.91 14.62 -27.44
CA LEU A 314 16.49 14.78 -26.05
C LEU A 314 17.42 13.96 -25.15
N GLY A 315 17.73 14.46 -23.96
CA GLY A 315 18.55 13.72 -23.01
C GLY A 315 18.80 14.43 -21.69
N TYR A 316 19.31 13.67 -20.73
CA TYR A 316 19.63 14.20 -19.40
C TYR A 316 20.72 15.28 -19.46
N PRO A 317 20.60 16.34 -18.63
CA PRO A 317 21.70 17.29 -18.41
C PRO A 317 22.98 16.62 -17.89
N LYS A 318 22.87 15.45 -17.24
CA LYS A 318 23.97 14.57 -16.85
C LYS A 318 23.58 13.11 -17.15
N PRO A 319 24.19 12.42 -18.12
CA PRO A 319 23.83 11.05 -18.47
C PRO A 319 24.02 10.15 -17.24
N ARG A 320 22.91 9.59 -16.72
CA ARG A 320 22.96 8.50 -15.75
C ARG A 320 23.32 7.24 -16.52
N ARG A 321 24.27 6.44 -16.00
CA ARG A 321 24.78 5.21 -16.65
C ARG A 321 23.65 4.43 -17.33
N GLY A 322 23.57 4.53 -18.66
CA GLY A 322 22.64 3.75 -19.48
C GLY A 322 21.25 4.35 -19.76
N LEU A 323 20.98 5.64 -19.56
CA LEU A 323 19.74 6.31 -20.03
C LEU A 323 20.08 7.55 -20.85
N GLU A 324 19.72 7.56 -22.14
CA GLU A 324 20.09 8.61 -23.09
C GLU A 324 18.95 9.53 -23.50
N VAL A 325 17.73 9.02 -23.69
CA VAL A 325 16.57 9.85 -24.09
C VAL A 325 15.55 9.89 -22.98
N LEU A 326 15.11 11.10 -22.66
CA LEU A 326 14.07 11.40 -21.69
C LEU A 326 13.16 12.47 -22.29
N MET A 327 11.86 12.24 -22.39
CA MET A 327 10.96 13.31 -22.80
C MET A 327 10.54 14.16 -21.59
N ILE A 328 10.02 13.51 -20.55
CA ILE A 328 9.58 14.18 -19.32
C ILE A 328 10.02 13.36 -18.10
N GLN A 329 10.66 14.03 -17.14
CA GLN A 329 10.84 13.51 -15.79
C GLN A 329 9.86 14.18 -14.83
N LEU A 330 9.22 13.37 -13.98
CA LEU A 330 8.25 13.82 -13.00
C LEU A 330 8.84 13.77 -11.59
N ALA A 331 8.62 14.82 -10.81
CA ALA A 331 8.86 14.83 -9.37
C ALA A 331 7.64 14.25 -8.61
N SER A 332 7.61 14.41 -7.28
CA SER A 332 6.44 14.07 -6.46
C SER A 332 5.23 14.95 -6.79
N ASN A 333 4.04 14.48 -6.43
CA ASN A 333 2.77 15.21 -6.55
C ASN A 333 2.53 15.78 -7.96
N CYS A 334 2.87 14.98 -8.97
CA CYS A 334 2.84 15.38 -10.37
C CYS A 334 1.67 14.71 -11.09
N THR A 335 0.96 15.47 -11.94
CA THR A 335 -0.09 14.92 -12.81
C THR A 335 0.23 15.17 -14.27
N LEU A 336 0.11 14.16 -15.10
CA LEU A 336 0.15 14.28 -16.55
C LEU A 336 -1.14 13.70 -17.12
N SER A 337 -1.94 14.50 -17.82
CA SER A 337 -3.18 14.00 -18.40
C SER A 337 -3.56 14.57 -19.76
N ASP A 338 -4.40 13.81 -20.46
CA ASP A 338 -5.14 14.25 -21.65
C ASP A 338 -4.25 14.71 -22.81
N LEU A 339 -3.12 14.04 -23.04
CA LEU A 339 -2.19 14.38 -24.11
C LEU A 339 -1.44 13.18 -24.67
N THR A 340 -0.82 13.39 -25.82
CA THR A 340 0.07 12.44 -26.48
C THR A 340 1.52 12.87 -26.32
N LEU A 341 2.38 11.92 -25.96
CA LEU A 341 3.83 12.02 -26.08
C LEU A 341 4.26 11.26 -27.33
N ASP A 342 4.72 11.98 -28.35
CA ASP A 342 5.11 11.41 -29.62
C ASP A 342 6.59 11.68 -29.87
N VAL A 343 7.35 10.60 -29.88
CA VAL A 343 8.79 10.64 -30.13
C VAL A 343 9.11 10.31 -31.58
N THR A 344 8.15 9.91 -32.43
CA THR A 344 8.39 9.36 -33.80
C THR A 344 9.42 10.12 -34.63
N GLY A 345 9.44 11.45 -34.52
CA GLY A 345 10.36 12.34 -35.21
C GLY A 345 11.77 12.42 -34.62
N ALA A 346 11.99 12.07 -33.35
CA ALA A 346 13.27 12.28 -32.65
C ALA A 346 14.44 11.58 -33.35
N PRO A 347 15.71 12.01 -33.21
CA PRO A 347 16.83 11.23 -33.72
C PRO A 347 16.93 9.88 -33.00
N THR A 348 17.51 8.88 -33.67
CA THR A 348 17.65 7.53 -33.11
C THR A 348 18.69 7.55 -31.99
N PRO A 349 18.36 7.13 -30.75
CA PRO A 349 19.31 7.09 -29.65
C PRO A 349 20.40 6.04 -29.87
N THR A 350 21.53 6.24 -29.19
CA THR A 350 22.64 5.29 -29.18
C THR A 350 22.53 4.24 -28.06
N GLN A 351 21.68 4.45 -27.05
CA GLN A 351 21.37 3.56 -25.93
C GLN A 351 19.86 3.60 -25.56
N ASN A 352 19.53 3.29 -24.29
CA ASN A 352 18.16 3.25 -23.76
C ASN A 352 17.48 4.62 -23.82
N ALA A 353 16.22 4.59 -24.23
CA ALA A 353 15.33 5.73 -24.24
C ALA A 353 14.13 5.49 -23.35
N VAL A 354 13.59 6.55 -22.78
CA VAL A 354 12.44 6.54 -21.89
C VAL A 354 11.61 7.78 -22.20
N MET A 355 10.30 7.63 -22.42
CA MET A 355 9.43 8.81 -22.56
C MET A 355 9.18 9.47 -21.20
N ILE A 356 8.74 8.69 -20.21
CA ILE A 356 8.43 9.20 -18.88
C ILE A 356 9.32 8.54 -17.84
N HIS A 357 10.07 9.34 -17.10
CA HIS A 357 10.88 8.86 -15.98
C HIS A 357 10.36 9.37 -14.64
N ILE A 358 10.29 8.46 -13.68
CA ILE A 358 10.00 8.74 -12.28
C ILE A 358 11.20 8.25 -11.46
N PRO A 359 12.09 9.14 -11.00
CA PRO A 359 13.32 8.78 -10.28
C PRO A 359 13.06 8.25 -8.85
N GLY A 360 11.80 8.16 -8.43
CA GLY A 360 11.33 8.09 -7.06
C GLY A 360 10.46 9.32 -6.74
N GLY A 361 9.51 9.17 -5.83
CA GLY A 361 8.56 10.23 -5.49
C GLY A 361 7.22 9.69 -4.99
N ASP A 362 6.39 10.56 -4.45
CA ASP A 362 5.06 10.22 -3.94
C ASP A 362 3.98 10.85 -4.83
N ARG A 363 2.83 10.18 -5.01
CA ARG A 363 1.63 10.70 -5.70
C ARG A 363 1.87 11.17 -7.14
N VAL A 364 2.14 10.24 -8.03
CA VAL A 364 2.26 10.55 -9.47
C VAL A 364 1.06 10.00 -10.21
N THR A 365 0.35 10.85 -10.95
CA THR A 365 -0.82 10.46 -11.75
C THR A 365 -0.55 10.60 -13.25
N LEU A 366 -0.69 9.49 -13.98
CA LEU A 366 -0.67 9.42 -15.44
C LEU A 366 -2.07 9.02 -15.90
N ASN A 367 -2.80 9.90 -16.57
CA ASN A 367 -4.20 9.66 -16.89
C ASN A 367 -4.55 10.01 -18.34
N ARG A 368 -5.15 9.08 -19.09
CA ARG A 368 -5.55 9.32 -20.50
C ARG A 368 -4.42 9.85 -21.36
N LEU A 369 -3.26 9.18 -21.29
CA LEU A 369 -2.11 9.49 -22.13
C LEU A 369 -2.05 8.57 -23.35
N ALA A 370 -1.41 9.01 -24.43
CA ALA A 370 -0.89 8.13 -25.47
C ALA A 370 0.62 8.32 -25.60
N LEU A 371 1.38 7.23 -25.62
CA LEU A 371 2.82 7.22 -25.79
C LEU A 371 3.12 6.56 -27.13
N VAL A 372 3.57 7.35 -28.11
CA VAL A 372 3.72 6.94 -29.52
C VAL A 372 5.19 6.86 -29.90
N ASP A 373 5.61 5.64 -30.22
CA ASP A 373 6.97 5.26 -30.57
C ASP A 373 7.23 5.32 -32.09
N LYS A 374 8.52 5.34 -32.49
CA LYS A 374 8.97 5.09 -33.87
C LYS A 374 8.53 3.72 -34.34
N LYS A 375 7.86 3.68 -35.50
CA LYS A 375 7.56 2.43 -36.21
C LYS A 375 8.87 1.75 -36.65
N GLY A 376 9.08 0.50 -36.23
CA GLY A 376 10.03 -0.41 -36.88
C GLY A 376 11.52 -0.24 -36.56
N GLY A 377 11.91 -0.03 -35.30
CA GLY A 377 13.26 -0.43 -34.89
C GLY A 377 13.36 -1.96 -34.90
N PRO A 378 14.31 -2.61 -35.59
CA PRO A 378 14.36 -4.05 -35.61
C PRO A 378 14.63 -4.54 -34.19
N TYR A 379 13.72 -5.36 -33.66
CA TYR A 379 14.01 -6.31 -32.59
C TYR A 379 15.15 -7.31 -32.99
N GLY A 380 15.76 -7.17 -34.18
CA GLY A 380 16.63 -8.15 -34.80
C GLY A 380 18.07 -7.72 -35.12
N GLU A 381 18.55 -6.52 -34.81
CA GLU A 381 19.97 -6.15 -35.11
C GLU A 381 20.80 -5.60 -33.93
N TYR A 382 20.20 -5.32 -32.78
CA TYR A 382 20.93 -4.79 -31.61
C TYR A 382 20.46 -5.56 -30.36
N PRO A 383 21.25 -6.54 -29.86
CA PRO A 383 20.84 -7.46 -28.80
C PRO A 383 20.61 -6.79 -27.44
N ASP A 384 21.18 -5.60 -27.23
CA ASP A 384 21.32 -4.99 -25.91
C ASP A 384 20.48 -3.70 -25.78
N PHE A 385 19.15 -3.82 -25.82
CA PHE A 385 18.15 -2.83 -25.39
C PHE A 385 17.68 -1.75 -26.40
N ARG A 386 16.34 -1.66 -26.58
CA ARG A 386 15.63 -0.51 -27.18
C ARG A 386 14.20 -0.44 -26.62
N VAL A 387 13.94 0.46 -25.68
CA VAL A 387 12.58 0.89 -25.34
C VAL A 387 12.49 2.36 -25.69
N TRP A 388 11.41 2.79 -26.33
CA TRP A 388 11.05 4.21 -26.49
C TRP A 388 9.71 4.45 -25.78
N SER A 389 8.77 3.51 -25.89
CA SER A 389 7.43 3.58 -25.27
C SER A 389 7.37 2.95 -23.88
N GLY A 390 7.56 3.76 -22.83
CA GLY A 390 7.40 3.29 -21.46
C GLY A 390 7.48 4.37 -20.39
N VAL A 391 6.87 4.05 -19.26
CA VAL A 391 7.08 4.73 -17.97
C VAL A 391 8.14 3.92 -17.22
N VAL A 392 9.26 4.54 -16.89
CA VAL A 392 10.31 3.90 -16.08
C VAL A 392 10.33 4.52 -14.69
N VAL A 393 10.25 3.65 -13.69
CA VAL A 393 10.37 3.99 -12.28
C VAL A 393 11.69 3.43 -11.76
N THR A 394 12.63 4.29 -11.37
CA THR A 394 13.97 3.85 -10.92
C THR A 394 14.21 3.99 -9.42
N GLY A 395 13.36 4.73 -8.70
CA GLY A 395 13.40 4.87 -7.24
C GLY A 395 12.18 4.26 -6.56
N SER A 396 12.14 4.34 -5.23
CA SER A 396 10.93 4.00 -4.48
C SER A 396 9.85 5.04 -4.78
N THR A 397 8.81 4.62 -5.51
CA THR A 397 7.63 5.45 -5.80
C THR A 397 6.43 4.90 -5.06
N GLN A 398 5.66 5.80 -4.43
CA GLN A 398 4.40 5.49 -3.75
C GLN A 398 3.26 6.24 -4.45
N ASP A 399 2.04 5.70 -4.39
CA ASP A 399 0.84 6.25 -5.04
C ASP A 399 1.03 6.63 -6.52
N LEU A 400 1.59 5.70 -7.30
CA LEU A 400 1.62 5.80 -8.76
C LEU A 400 0.29 5.32 -9.35
N VAL A 401 -0.47 6.24 -9.95
CA VAL A 401 -1.71 5.94 -10.68
C VAL A 401 -1.43 6.00 -12.17
N VAL A 402 -1.65 4.89 -12.88
CA VAL A 402 -1.57 4.83 -14.35
C VAL A 402 -2.91 4.35 -14.89
N GLU A 403 -3.71 5.27 -15.42
CA GLU A 403 -5.08 5.00 -15.84
C GLU A 403 -5.33 5.41 -17.28
N ARG A 404 -6.03 4.53 -18.03
CA ARG A 404 -6.53 4.82 -19.39
C ARG A 404 -5.42 5.29 -20.35
N CYS A 405 -4.19 4.87 -20.12
CA CYS A 405 -3.04 5.20 -20.94
C CYS A 405 -2.87 4.17 -22.08
N LEU A 406 -2.45 4.64 -23.24
CA LEU A 406 -2.14 3.83 -24.42
C LEU A 406 -0.63 3.87 -24.69
N PHE A 407 -0.03 2.70 -24.91
CA PHE A 407 1.38 2.56 -25.28
C PHE A 407 1.42 1.95 -26.67
N SER A 408 1.89 2.71 -27.67
CA SER A 408 1.84 2.32 -29.07
C SER A 408 3.24 2.25 -29.68
N THR A 409 3.61 1.07 -30.19
CA THR A 409 4.83 0.84 -30.98
C THR A 409 4.60 0.95 -32.49
N SER A 410 3.36 1.21 -32.92
CA SER A 410 2.95 1.16 -34.32
C SER A 410 3.07 2.50 -35.06
N GLY A 411 3.45 3.58 -34.35
CA GLY A 411 3.54 4.93 -34.90
C GLY A 411 2.18 5.60 -35.14
N VAL A 412 1.10 5.07 -34.58
CA VAL A 412 -0.24 5.69 -34.64
C VAL A 412 -0.87 5.66 -33.23
N PRO A 413 -1.40 6.79 -32.74
CA PRO A 413 -2.12 6.88 -31.46
C PRO A 413 -3.50 6.20 -31.48
#